data_AF-A0A150G520-F1
#
_entry.id   AF-A0A150G520-F1
#
_cell.length_a   1.000
_cell.length_b   1.000
_cell.length_c   1.000
_cell.angle_alpha   90.00
_cell.angle_beta   90.00
_cell.angle_gamma   90.00
#
_symmetry.space_group_name_H-M   'P 1'
#
loop_
_entity.id
_entity.type
_entity.pdbx_description
1 polymer ?
#
loop_
_entity_poly.entity_id
_entity_poly.type
_entity_poly.pdbx_seq_one_letter_code
_entity_poly.pdbx_strand_id
1 'polypeptide(L)'
;MNPTSSNPLSAPAAAVSGVPVAVLDKDYVNSTLKLREDIISYATLDVNDYKVRVPLIKTLRTEGSDWVSKYARGGSARTDSARRMYIAVDALIGHIAANGYAPMPKPKLKVVLANVDQAKTFLEEGK
;
A
#
# COMPACT_ATOMS: atom_id res chain seq x y z
N MET A 1 -13.44 26.33 -61.28
CA MET A 1 -14.00 25.00 -60.93
C MET A 1 -13.00 24.29 -60.03
N ASN A 2 -13.53 23.75 -58.93
CA ASN A 2 -12.92 22.88 -57.91
C ASN A 2 -11.98 23.46 -56.84
N PRO A 3 -12.05 22.89 -55.60
CA PRO A 3 -12.20 23.68 -54.39
C PRO A 3 -11.22 23.29 -53.25
N THR A 4 -11.25 24.06 -52.16
CA THR A 4 -10.95 23.69 -50.75
C THR A 4 -9.88 22.63 -50.46
N SER A 5 -8.77 23.05 -49.82
CA SER A 5 -8.09 22.22 -48.83
C SER A 5 -8.30 22.84 -47.44
N SER A 6 -9.11 22.13 -46.67
CA SER A 6 -9.50 22.41 -45.30
C SER A 6 -8.32 22.14 -44.36
N ASN A 7 -8.00 23.13 -43.53
CA ASN A 7 -7.07 22.98 -42.41
C ASN A 7 -7.73 22.08 -41.35
N PRO A 8 -7.13 20.96 -40.89
CA PRO A 8 -7.72 20.17 -39.83
C PRO A 8 -7.55 20.89 -38.49
N LEU A 9 -8.69 21.12 -37.86
CA LEU A 9 -8.86 21.67 -36.52
C LEU A 9 -7.92 20.98 -35.52
N SER A 10 -7.18 21.80 -34.79
CA SER A 10 -6.44 21.42 -33.58
C SER A 10 -7.45 20.88 -32.56
N ALA A 11 -7.42 19.58 -32.29
CA ALA A 11 -8.25 18.97 -31.25
C ALA A 11 -7.74 19.42 -29.86
N PRO A 12 -8.62 19.79 -28.93
CA PRO A 12 -8.19 20.14 -27.58
C PRO A 12 -7.60 18.90 -26.90
N ALA A 13 -6.39 19.05 -26.34
CA ALA A 13 -5.76 18.03 -25.53
C ALA A 13 -6.72 17.60 -24.41
N ALA A 14 -7.10 16.33 -24.41
CA ALA A 14 -7.94 15.76 -23.38
C ALA A 14 -7.30 16.01 -22.01
N ALA A 15 -8.02 16.72 -21.13
CA ALA A 15 -7.61 16.91 -19.76
C ALA A 15 -7.40 15.54 -19.12
N VAL A 16 -6.16 15.24 -18.74
CA VAL A 16 -5.84 14.06 -17.94
C VAL A 16 -6.61 14.21 -16.64
N SER A 17 -7.70 13.46 -16.47
CA SER A 17 -8.47 13.45 -15.24
C SER A 17 -7.55 12.97 -14.12
N GLY A 18 -7.25 13.87 -13.18
CA GLY A 18 -6.46 13.52 -12.01
C GLY A 18 -7.15 12.40 -11.25
N VAL A 19 -6.40 11.37 -10.87
CA VAL A 19 -6.91 10.29 -10.01
C VAL A 19 -7.47 10.93 -8.73
N PRO A 20 -8.72 10.61 -8.34
CA PRO A 20 -9.30 11.14 -7.11
C PRO A 20 -8.39 10.93 -5.91
N VAL A 21 -8.20 12.00 -5.14
CA VAL A 21 -7.41 11.98 -3.91
C VAL A 21 -8.10 11.08 -2.89
N ALA A 22 -7.36 10.14 -2.29
CA ALA A 22 -7.88 9.34 -1.20
C ALA A 22 -8.21 10.25 0.00
N VAL A 23 -9.42 10.10 0.54
CA VAL A 23 -9.80 10.76 1.79
C VAL A 23 -9.12 10.02 2.95
N LEU A 24 -8.36 10.75 3.76
CA LEU A 24 -7.69 10.22 4.95
C LEU A 24 -8.61 10.39 6.16
N ASP A 25 -9.68 9.61 6.17
CA ASP A 25 -10.74 9.61 7.17
C ASP A 25 -10.49 8.54 8.25
N LYS A 26 -11.53 8.26 9.06
CA LYS A 26 -11.49 7.21 10.07
C LYS A 26 -11.20 5.83 9.48
N ASP A 27 -11.61 5.56 8.25
CA ASP A 27 -11.34 4.27 7.61
C ASP A 27 -9.86 4.14 7.25
N TYR A 28 -9.21 5.23 6.85
CA TYR A 28 -7.76 5.26 6.69
C TYR A 28 -7.04 4.92 7.99
N VAL A 29 -7.40 5.57 9.09
CA VAL A 29 -6.79 5.31 10.41
C VAL A 29 -7.01 3.85 10.82
N ASN A 30 -8.26 3.38 10.77
CA ASN A 30 -8.63 2.03 11.19
C ASN A 30 -7.93 0.95 10.34
N SER A 31 -7.93 1.09 9.01
CA SER A 31 -7.29 0.12 8.13
C SER A 31 -5.77 0.12 8.28
N THR A 32 -5.14 1.28 8.51
CA THR A 32 -3.70 1.38 8.76
C THR A 32 -3.32 0.72 10.07
N LEU A 33 -4.06 0.97 11.15
CA LEU A 33 -3.81 0.36 12.46
C LEU A 33 -4.06 -1.15 12.44
N LYS A 34 -5.14 -1.61 11.80
CA LYS A 34 -5.42 -3.04 11.65
C LYS A 34 -4.28 -3.74 10.90
N LEU A 35 -3.86 -3.18 9.77
CA LEU A 35 -2.80 -3.77 8.96
C LEU A 35 -1.45 -3.77 9.70
N ARG A 36 -1.19 -2.76 10.55
CA ARG A 36 -0.06 -2.79 11.49
C ARG A 36 -0.14 -3.99 12.44
N GLU A 37 -1.29 -4.21 13.09
CA GLU A 37 -1.45 -5.34 14.03
C GLU A 37 -1.29 -6.70 13.33
N ASP A 38 -1.78 -6.84 12.11
CA ASP A 38 -1.61 -8.07 11.32
C ASP A 38 -0.13 -8.30 10.96
N ILE A 39 0.62 -7.24 10.64
CA ILE A 39 2.07 -7.31 10.37
C ILE A 39 2.85 -7.70 11.62
N ILE A 40 2.50 -7.14 12.78
CA ILE A 40 3.10 -7.51 14.07
C ILE A 40 2.79 -8.97 14.38
N SER A 41 1.54 -9.39 14.20
CA SER A 41 1.13 -10.77 14.39
C SER A 41 1.93 -11.73 13.50
N TYR A 42 2.14 -11.38 12.23
CA TYR A 42 2.98 -12.16 11.32
C TYR A 42 4.43 -12.26 11.80
N ALA A 43 4.96 -11.19 12.39
CA ALA A 43 6.32 -11.14 12.88
C ALA A 43 6.55 -11.98 14.16
N THR A 44 5.52 -12.14 14.99
CA THR A 44 5.61 -12.84 16.28
C THR A 44 5.08 -14.27 16.25
N LEU A 45 4.33 -14.65 15.21
CA LEU A 45 3.75 -15.99 15.10
C LEU A 45 4.84 -17.06 14.92
N ASP A 46 4.64 -18.23 15.51
CA ASP A 46 5.49 -19.39 15.25
C ASP A 46 5.46 -19.73 13.76
N VAL A 47 6.65 -19.82 13.16
CA VAL A 47 6.83 -20.16 11.75
C VAL A 47 6.28 -21.55 11.41
N ASN A 48 6.16 -22.44 12.40
CA ASN A 48 5.66 -23.79 12.26
C ASN A 48 4.13 -23.91 12.45
N ASP A 49 3.45 -22.86 12.94
CA ASP A 49 1.98 -22.85 13.04
C ASP A 49 1.34 -22.50 11.69
N TYR A 50 1.41 -23.45 10.75
CA TYR A 50 0.83 -23.27 9.42
C TYR A 50 -0.69 -23.04 9.44
N LYS A 51 -1.40 -23.53 10.47
CA LYS A 51 -2.85 -23.39 10.60
C LYS A 51 -3.25 -21.93 10.77
N VAL A 52 -2.49 -21.17 11.55
CA VAL A 52 -2.73 -19.73 11.76
C VAL A 52 -1.98 -18.89 10.72
N ARG A 53 -0.76 -19.30 10.36
CA ARG A 53 0.14 -18.49 9.53
C ARG A 53 -0.29 -18.38 8.08
N VAL A 54 -0.82 -19.46 7.49
CA VAL A 54 -1.26 -19.44 6.08
C VAL A 54 -2.46 -18.50 5.88
N PRO A 55 -3.53 -18.57 6.69
CA PRO A 55 -4.61 -17.58 6.62
C PRO A 55 -4.12 -16.14 6.79
N LEU A 56 -3.26 -15.87 7.78
CA LEU A 56 -2.73 -14.53 8.03
C LEU A 56 -1.94 -13.98 6.83
N ILE A 57 -1.09 -14.80 6.19
CA ILE A 57 -0.35 -14.39 4.98
C ILE A 57 -1.30 -14.05 3.82
N LYS A 58 -2.42 -14.77 3.69
CA LYS A 58 -3.44 -14.46 2.68
C LYS A 58 -4.14 -13.14 2.99
N THR A 59 -4.52 -12.92 4.25
CA THR A 59 -5.09 -11.65 4.71
C THR A 59 -4.15 -10.49 4.43
N LEU A 60 -2.87 -10.59 4.82
CA LEU A 60 -1.87 -9.56 4.58
C LEU A 60 -1.68 -9.23 3.10
N ARG A 61 -1.71 -10.24 2.23
CA ARG A 61 -1.62 -10.04 0.78
C ARG A 61 -2.82 -9.25 0.26
N THR A 62 -4.04 -9.65 0.63
CA THR A 62 -5.27 -8.99 0.17
C THR A 62 -5.39 -7.59 0.77
N GLU A 63 -5.40 -7.47 2.09
CA GLU A 63 -5.61 -6.20 2.77
C GLU A 63 -4.50 -5.19 2.51
N GLY A 64 -3.25 -5.65 2.41
CA GLY A 64 -2.15 -4.77 2.05
C GLY A 64 -2.25 -4.27 0.60
N SER A 65 -2.65 -5.12 -0.35
CA SER A 65 -2.88 -4.68 -1.74
C SER A 65 -4.04 -3.69 -1.83
N ASP A 66 -5.14 -3.97 -1.13
CA ASP A 66 -6.31 -3.10 -1.07
C ASP A 66 -5.94 -1.75 -0.45
N TRP A 67 -5.20 -1.75 0.66
CA TRP A 67 -4.72 -0.54 1.32
C TRP A 67 -3.84 0.31 0.39
N VAL A 68 -2.86 -0.31 -0.31
CA VAL A 68 -2.00 0.40 -1.27
C VAL A 68 -2.83 0.96 -2.43
N SER A 69 -3.76 0.17 -2.96
CA SER A 69 -4.64 0.60 -4.06
C SER A 69 -5.56 1.74 -3.68
N LYS A 70 -5.87 1.91 -2.39
CA LYS A 70 -6.73 2.99 -1.88
C LYS A 70 -5.93 4.23 -1.50
N TYR A 71 -4.84 4.06 -0.76
CA TYR A 71 -4.14 5.15 -0.06
C TYR A 71 -2.75 5.49 -0.61
N ALA A 72 -2.16 4.62 -1.43
CA ALA A 72 -0.83 4.80 -2.03
C ALA A 72 -0.81 4.47 -3.54
N ARG A 73 -1.82 4.96 -4.28
CA ARG A 73 -1.98 4.70 -5.72
C ARG A 73 -0.75 5.11 -6.53
N GLY A 74 -0.30 4.21 -7.41
CA GLY A 74 0.89 4.44 -8.23
C GLY A 74 2.19 4.51 -7.43
N GLY A 75 2.22 3.96 -6.21
CA GLY A 75 3.39 3.99 -5.33
C GLY A 75 3.62 5.35 -4.65
N SER A 76 2.67 6.28 -4.78
CA SER A 76 2.77 7.61 -4.18
C SER A 76 1.88 7.72 -2.95
N ALA A 77 2.51 7.96 -1.80
CA ALA A 77 1.85 8.19 -0.52
C ALA A 77 1.99 9.67 -0.10
N ARG A 78 0.88 10.28 0.29
CA ARG A 78 0.79 11.74 0.49
C ARG A 78 1.21 12.20 1.89
N THR A 79 0.83 11.44 2.92
CA THR A 79 1.18 11.70 4.32
C THR A 79 2.41 10.91 4.74
N ASP A 80 3.03 11.35 5.83
CA ASP A 80 4.17 10.66 6.41
C ASP A 80 3.75 9.29 6.96
N SER A 81 2.57 9.21 7.61
CA SER A 81 1.96 7.93 8.01
C SER A 81 1.78 6.99 6.83
N ALA A 82 1.21 7.47 5.72
CA ALA A 82 0.96 6.64 4.55
C ALA A 82 2.27 6.21 3.88
N ARG A 83 3.29 7.06 3.85
CA ARG A 83 4.58 6.74 3.21
C ARG A 83 5.32 5.66 3.98
N ARG A 84 5.32 5.74 5.31
CA ARG A 84 5.89 4.69 6.16
C ARG A 84 5.12 3.38 6.01
N MET A 85 3.79 3.44 6.04
CA MET A 85 2.98 2.25 5.84
C MET A 85 3.18 1.62 4.46
N TYR A 86 3.24 2.42 3.39
CA TYR A 86 3.51 1.94 2.04
C TYR A 86 4.85 1.19 1.95
N ILE A 87 5.93 1.76 2.49
CA ILE A 87 7.26 1.11 2.51
C ILE A 87 7.19 -0.27 3.19
N ALA A 88 6.49 -0.35 4.33
CA ALA A 88 6.34 -1.61 5.06
C ALA A 88 5.55 -2.65 4.26
N VAL A 89 4.40 -2.26 3.72
CA VAL A 89 3.47 -3.14 3.00
C VAL A 89 4.06 -3.61 1.68
N ASP A 90 4.69 -2.71 0.91
CA ASP A 90 5.35 -3.02 -0.35
C ASP A 90 6.47 -4.06 -0.16
N ALA A 91 7.33 -3.86 0.86
CA ALA A 91 8.39 -4.80 1.20
C ALA A 91 7.84 -6.19 1.62
N LEU A 92 6.77 -6.21 2.41
CA LEU A 92 6.15 -7.45 2.88
C LEU A 92 5.46 -8.22 1.74
N ILE A 93 4.62 -7.55 0.96
CA ILE A 93 3.92 -8.16 -0.17
C ILE A 93 4.93 -8.63 -1.22
N GLY A 94 5.96 -7.83 -1.50
CA GLY A 94 7.05 -8.20 -2.42
C GLY A 94 7.76 -9.48 -1.97
N HIS A 95 8.06 -9.62 -0.68
CA HIS A 95 8.62 -10.86 -0.13
C HIS A 95 7.66 -12.05 -0.26
N ILE A 96 6.38 -11.87 0.10
CA ILE A 96 5.35 -12.91 0.01
C ILE A 96 5.11 -13.35 -1.45
N ALA A 97 5.18 -12.42 -2.40
CA ALA A 97 5.03 -12.70 -3.82
C ALA A 97 6.22 -13.53 -4.35
N ALA A 98 7.45 -13.15 -3.98
CA ALA A 98 8.66 -13.82 -4.45
C ALA A 98 8.95 -15.16 -3.74
N ASN A 99 8.52 -15.33 -2.48
CA ASN A 99 8.93 -16.45 -1.63
C ASN A 99 7.75 -17.29 -1.09
N GLY A 100 6.52 -16.95 -1.46
CA GLY A 100 5.33 -17.64 -0.98
C GLY A 100 5.18 -17.55 0.54
N TYR A 101 5.14 -18.70 1.20
CA TYR A 101 4.98 -18.79 2.66
C TYR A 101 6.31 -18.81 3.43
N ALA A 102 7.47 -18.68 2.78
CA ALA A 102 8.74 -18.63 3.49
C ALA A 102 8.80 -17.43 4.46
N PRO A 103 9.37 -17.58 5.66
CA PRO A 103 9.48 -16.48 6.61
C PRO A 103 10.36 -15.36 6.04
N MET A 104 9.96 -14.12 6.28
CA MET A 104 10.80 -12.96 5.94
C MET A 104 12.08 -13.01 6.80
N PRO A 105 13.27 -12.77 6.21
CA PRO A 105 14.51 -12.68 6.97
C PRO A 105 14.42 -11.62 8.07
N LYS A 106 14.87 -11.95 9.29
CA LYS A 106 14.79 -11.08 10.48
C LYS A 106 15.26 -9.63 10.23
N PRO A 107 16.38 -9.36 9.51
CA PRO A 107 16.81 -7.99 9.24
C PRO A 107 15.79 -7.20 8.41
N LYS A 108 15.17 -7.83 7.39
CA LYS A 108 14.13 -7.19 6.57
C LYS A 108 12.87 -6.96 7.39
N LEU A 109 12.48 -7.94 8.20
CA LEU A 109 11.31 -7.85 9.07
C LEU A 109 11.44 -6.72 10.10
N LYS A 110 12.64 -6.51 10.66
CA LYS A 110 12.91 -5.37 11.56
C LYS A 110 12.64 -4.02 10.90
N VAL A 111 12.99 -3.87 9.62
CA VAL A 111 12.73 -2.64 8.86
C VAL A 111 11.24 -2.45 8.60
N VAL A 112 10.50 -3.53 8.29
CA VAL A 112 9.04 -3.50 8.16
C VAL A 112 8.40 -3.04 9.47
N LEU A 113 8.79 -3.64 10.60
CA LEU A 113 8.27 -3.29 11.92
C LEU A 113 8.54 -1.82 12.30
N ALA A 114 9.76 -1.33 12.05
CA ALA A 114 10.10 0.08 12.31
C ALA A 114 9.22 1.05 11.50
N ASN A 115 8.87 0.71 10.25
CA ASN A 115 8.02 1.55 9.43
C ASN A 115 6.55 1.53 9.88
N VAL A 116 5.97 0.38 10.28
CA VAL A 116 4.60 0.37 10.80
C VAL A 116 4.47 1.09 12.14
N ASP A 117 5.52 1.06 12.97
CA ASP A 117 5.57 1.83 14.22
C ASP A 117 5.64 3.34 13.95
N GLN A 118 6.52 3.76 13.03
CA GLN A 118 6.58 5.17 12.61
C GLN A 118 5.27 5.64 11.99
N ALA A 119 4.58 4.79 11.21
CA ALA A 119 3.29 5.12 10.65
C ALA A 119 2.25 5.40 11.76
N LYS A 120 2.24 4.59 12.83
CA LYS A 120 1.37 4.82 14.00
C LYS A 120 1.69 6.14 14.69
N THR A 121 2.97 6.44 14.95
CA THR A 121 3.37 7.72 15.55
C THR A 121 2.91 8.90 14.70
N PHE A 122 3.05 8.84 13.38
CA PHE A 122 2.57 9.90 12.51
C PHE A 122 1.05 10.02 12.50
N LEU A 123 0.29 8.93 12.57
CA LEU A 123 -1.17 9.00 12.73
C LEU A 123 -1.58 9.73 14.01
N GLU A 124 -0.90 9.47 15.12
CA GLU A 124 -1.14 10.13 16.41
C GLU A 124 -0.83 11.63 16.37
N GLU A 125 0.15 12.02 15.54
CA GLU A 125 0.54 13.42 15.30
C GLU A 125 -0.27 14.11 14.19
N GLY A 126 -1.16 13.39 13.49
CA GLY A 126 -1.91 13.90 12.35
C GLY A 126 -1.07 14.13 11.09
N LYS A 127 0.01 13.35 10.91
CA LYS A 127 1.01 13.48 9.83
C LYS A 127 1.00 12.36 8.81
#